data_AF-A0A2W5ZTS1-F1
#
_entry.id   AF-A0A2W5ZTS1-F1
#
_cell.length_a   1.000
_cell.length_b   1.000
_cell.length_c   1.000
_cell.angle_alpha   90.00
_cell.angle_beta   90.00
_cell.angle_gamma   90.00
#
_symmetry.space_group_name_H-M   'P 1'
#
loop_
_entity.id
_entity.type
_entity.pdbx_description
1 polymer ?
#
loop_
_entity_poly.entity_id
_entity_poly.type
_entity_poly.pdbx_seq_one_letter_code
_entity_poly.pdbx_strand_id
1 'polypeptide(L)'
;MTHTKDKTVKKKPSRKASKKDVVSPFRNKLWDLFKDLAKGMDGANVVIALKQAGEEIWAAGVDGTYSDMPQHDQAEEPLGNAFDIAWLTVVCIKLKEIKQGKNPKVRIHS
;
A
#
# COMPACT_ATOMS: atom_id res chain seq x y z
N MET A 1 -41.67 -49.71 -20.38
CA MET A 1 -40.74 -49.51 -19.25
C MET A 1 -40.26 -48.07 -19.27
N THR A 2 -40.91 -47.22 -18.48
CA THR A 2 -40.50 -45.84 -18.19
C THR A 2 -39.60 -45.85 -16.95
N HIS A 3 -38.44 -45.19 -16.99
CA HIS A 3 -37.83 -44.45 -15.86
C HIS A 3 -36.52 -43.79 -16.33
N THR A 4 -36.56 -42.51 -16.69
CA THR A 4 -36.13 -41.34 -15.90
C THR A 4 -34.62 -41.10 -15.98
N LYS A 5 -34.21 -40.17 -16.86
CA LYS A 5 -32.85 -39.61 -16.93
C LYS A 5 -32.59 -38.78 -15.68
N ASP A 6 -31.56 -39.15 -14.94
CA ASP A 6 -31.02 -38.42 -13.82
C ASP A 6 -30.50 -37.05 -14.27
N LYS A 7 -31.18 -35.97 -13.87
CA LYS A 7 -30.71 -34.61 -14.10
C LYS A 7 -29.83 -34.22 -12.93
N THR A 8 -28.52 -34.39 -13.09
CA THR A 8 -27.52 -33.78 -12.21
C THR A 8 -27.65 -32.25 -12.30
N VAL A 9 -28.27 -31.66 -11.28
CA VAL A 9 -28.37 -30.21 -11.11
C VAL A 9 -26.96 -29.67 -10.91
N LYS A 10 -26.41 -29.00 -11.93
CA LYS A 10 -25.18 -28.20 -11.80
C LYS A 10 -25.42 -27.11 -10.76
N LYS A 11 -24.85 -27.28 -9.55
CA LYS A 11 -24.78 -26.21 -8.54
C LYS A 11 -24.08 -25.00 -9.17
N LYS A 12 -24.79 -23.89 -9.34
CA LYS A 12 -24.18 -22.59 -9.66
C LYS A 12 -23.17 -22.23 -8.56
N PRO A 13 -21.97 -21.75 -8.89
CA PRO A 13 -21.04 -21.28 -7.87
C PRO A 13 -21.71 -20.15 -7.09
N SER A 14 -21.81 -20.29 -5.77
CA SER A 14 -22.33 -19.23 -4.91
C SER A 14 -21.38 -18.04 -5.05
N ARG A 15 -21.90 -16.90 -5.52
CA ARG A 15 -21.19 -15.61 -5.40
C ARG A 15 -20.92 -15.40 -3.92
N LYS A 16 -19.68 -15.65 -3.47
CA LYS A 16 -19.24 -15.20 -2.16
C LYS A 16 -19.49 -13.69 -2.14
N ALA A 17 -20.28 -13.22 -1.17
CA ALA A 17 -20.48 -11.80 -0.98
C ALA A 17 -19.09 -11.15 -0.89
N SER A 18 -18.81 -10.20 -1.78
CA SER A 18 -17.56 -9.43 -1.73
C SER A 18 -17.48 -8.81 -0.34
N LYS A 19 -16.48 -9.21 0.44
CA LYS A 19 -16.22 -8.56 1.73
C LYS A 19 -16.10 -7.05 1.47
N LYS A 20 -16.78 -6.25 2.28
CA LYS A 20 -16.72 -4.80 2.16
C LYS A 20 -15.26 -4.37 2.30
N ASP A 21 -14.75 -3.65 1.31
CA ASP A 21 -13.42 -3.06 1.37
C ASP A 21 -13.39 -1.98 2.46
N VAL A 22 -12.50 -2.19 3.44
CA VAL A 22 -12.24 -1.30 4.56
C VAL A 22 -10.83 -0.71 4.52
N VAL A 23 -9.99 -1.19 3.59
CA VAL A 23 -8.58 -0.84 3.51
C VAL A 23 -8.39 0.42 2.65
N SER A 24 -9.04 0.52 1.48
CA SER A 24 -8.95 1.73 0.65
C SER A 24 -9.36 3.01 1.37
N PRO A 25 -10.47 3.05 2.15
CA PRO A 25 -10.83 4.26 2.91
C PRO A 25 -9.76 4.69 3.91
N PHE A 26 -9.05 3.74 4.53
CA PHE A 26 -7.95 4.04 5.43
C PHE A 26 -6.72 4.55 4.68
N ARG A 27 -6.31 3.88 3.60
CA ARG A 27 -5.23 4.33 2.69
C ARG A 27 -5.49 5.77 2.21
N ASN A 28 -6.72 6.10 1.82
CA ASN A 28 -7.08 7.44 1.36
C ASN A 28 -6.89 8.50 2.48
N LYS A 29 -7.21 8.17 3.74
CA LYS A 29 -6.95 9.07 4.87
C LYS A 29 -5.45 9.28 5.12
N LEU A 30 -4.61 8.28 4.86
CA LEU A 30 -3.15 8.45 4.92
C LEU A 30 -2.65 9.35 3.78
N TRP A 31 -3.22 9.24 2.58
CA TRP A 31 -2.96 10.18 1.49
C TRP A 31 -3.37 11.62 1.85
N ASP A 32 -4.51 11.80 2.52
CA ASP A 32 -4.92 13.11 3.02
C ASP A 32 -3.95 13.65 4.06
N LEU A 33 -3.53 12.82 5.02
CA LEU A 33 -2.50 13.18 6.00
C LEU A 33 -1.17 13.58 5.34
N PHE A 34 -0.73 12.84 4.32
CA PHE A 34 0.46 13.18 3.53
C PHE A 34 0.34 14.58 2.93
N LYS A 35 -0.78 14.89 2.26
CA LYS A 35 -1.03 16.21 1.65
C LYS A 35 -1.00 17.32 2.69
N ASP A 36 -1.63 17.12 3.84
CA ASP A 36 -1.66 18.10 4.94
C ASP A 36 -0.27 18.32 5.54
N LEU A 37 0.52 17.26 5.66
CA LEU A 37 1.91 17.34 6.11
C LEU A 37 2.82 18.02 5.08
N ALA A 38 2.61 17.81 3.79
CA ALA A 38 3.39 18.44 2.72
C ALA A 38 2.99 19.90 2.48
N LYS A 39 1.76 20.29 2.84
CA LYS A 39 1.26 21.65 2.62
C LYS A 39 2.15 22.70 3.29
N GLY A 40 2.57 23.69 2.49
CA GLY A 40 3.42 24.80 2.92
C GLY A 40 4.90 24.43 3.10
N MET A 41 5.29 23.19 2.78
CA MET A 41 6.70 22.76 2.78
C MET A 41 7.35 23.09 1.42
N ASP A 42 8.65 23.39 1.44
CA ASP A 42 9.47 23.43 0.22
C ASP A 42 9.40 22.07 -0.51
N GLY A 43 9.21 22.10 -1.83
CA GLY A 43 9.16 20.89 -2.65
C GLY A 43 10.43 20.05 -2.54
N ALA A 44 11.60 20.67 -2.35
CA ALA A 44 12.85 19.93 -2.13
C ALA A 44 12.79 19.06 -0.88
N ASN A 45 12.21 19.57 0.21
CA ASN A 45 12.02 18.84 1.45
C ASN A 45 11.03 17.67 1.29
N VAL A 46 9.98 17.86 0.49
CA VAL A 46 9.05 16.77 0.14
C VAL A 46 9.79 15.67 -0.63
N VAL A 47 10.60 16.03 -1.62
CA VAL A 47 11.42 15.06 -2.39
C VAL A 47 12.41 14.32 -1.49
N ILE A 48 13.06 15.01 -0.56
CA ILE A 48 13.96 14.37 0.42
C ILE A 48 13.17 13.35 1.27
N ALA A 49 12.00 13.71 1.78
CA ALA A 49 11.16 12.81 2.56
C ALA A 49 10.77 11.54 1.77
N LEU A 50 10.38 11.72 0.50
CA LEU A 50 10.02 10.63 -0.41
C LEU A 50 11.19 9.68 -0.66
N LYS A 51 12.37 10.23 -0.94
CA LYS A 51 13.59 9.45 -1.17
C LYS A 51 13.94 8.60 0.06
N GLN A 52 13.91 9.20 1.24
CA GLN A 52 14.28 8.51 2.47
C GLN A 52 13.27 7.46 2.89
N ALA A 53 11.99 7.71 2.65
CA ALA A 53 10.99 6.68 2.87
C ALA A 53 11.23 5.47 1.95
N GLY A 54 11.58 5.70 0.68
CA GLY A 54 12.00 4.63 -0.23
C GLY A 54 13.21 3.86 0.29
N GLU A 55 14.25 4.56 0.76
CA GLU A 55 15.44 3.94 1.35
C GLU A 55 15.11 3.10 2.60
N GLU A 56 14.20 3.56 3.46
CA GLU A 56 13.77 2.81 4.66
C GLU A 56 12.91 1.59 4.30
N ILE A 57 12.00 1.73 3.34
CA ILE A 57 11.17 0.62 2.84
C ILE A 57 12.05 -0.47 2.22
N TRP A 58 13.09 -0.08 1.47
CA TRP A 58 14.08 -1.00 0.93
C TRP A 58 14.94 -1.63 2.03
N ALA A 59 15.52 -0.82 2.93
CA ALA A 59 16.40 -1.31 3.99
C ALA A 59 15.68 -2.24 4.99
N ALA A 60 14.38 -2.03 5.22
CA ALA A 60 13.54 -2.90 6.02
C ALA A 60 13.14 -4.20 5.30
N GLY A 61 13.47 -4.36 4.01
CA GLY A 61 13.12 -5.52 3.20
C GLY A 61 11.65 -5.58 2.77
N VAL A 62 10.87 -4.50 2.95
CA VAL A 62 9.44 -4.47 2.59
C VAL A 62 9.27 -4.50 1.08
N ASP A 63 10.13 -3.77 0.34
CA ASP A 63 10.16 -3.79 -1.12
C ASP A 63 10.45 -5.20 -1.68
N GLY A 64 11.45 -5.89 -1.12
CA GLY A 64 11.77 -7.27 -1.48
C GLY A 64 10.63 -8.23 -1.14
N THR A 65 10.05 -8.11 0.06
CA THR A 65 8.90 -8.92 0.48
C THR A 65 7.72 -8.77 -0.50
N TYR A 66 7.46 -7.56 -1.00
CA TYR A 66 6.44 -7.32 -2.01
C TYR A 66 6.82 -7.91 -3.38
N SER A 67 8.07 -7.68 -3.81
CA SER A 67 8.56 -8.10 -5.13
C SER A 67 8.70 -9.61 -5.28
N ASP A 68 8.93 -10.33 -4.17
CA ASP A 68 9.02 -11.79 -4.13
C ASP A 68 7.64 -12.48 -4.22
N MET A 69 6.54 -11.73 -4.08
CA MET A 69 5.19 -12.27 -4.24
C MET A 69 4.88 -12.59 -5.71
N PRO A 70 4.05 -13.60 -5.99
CA PRO A 70 3.60 -13.87 -7.36
C PRO A 70 2.99 -12.62 -8.02
N GLN A 71 3.30 -12.40 -9.29
CA GLN A 71 2.86 -11.20 -10.02
C GLN A 71 1.33 -11.02 -10.04
N HIS A 72 0.56 -12.12 -10.01
CA HIS A 72 -0.90 -12.04 -9.92
C HIS A 72 -1.38 -11.54 -8.56
N ASP A 73 -0.69 -11.89 -7.47
CA ASP A 73 -1.00 -11.39 -6.13
C ASP A 73 -0.61 -9.91 -6.00
N GLN A 74 0.47 -9.47 -6.65
CA GLN A 74 0.87 -8.06 -6.70
C GLN A 74 -0.20 -7.16 -7.34
N ALA A 75 -0.99 -7.71 -8.28
CA ALA A 75 -2.10 -7.00 -8.90
C ALA A 75 -3.37 -6.98 -8.03
N GLU A 76 -3.40 -7.73 -6.93
CA GLU A 76 -4.55 -7.75 -6.02
C GLU A 76 -4.58 -6.45 -5.19
N GLU A 77 -5.73 -5.79 -5.24
CA GLU A 77 -5.98 -4.50 -4.58
C GLU A 77 -5.63 -4.51 -3.08
N PRO A 78 -5.89 -5.57 -2.30
CA PRO A 78 -5.45 -5.63 -0.90
C PRO A 78 -3.92 -5.58 -0.71
N LEU A 79 -3.14 -6.19 -1.60
CA LEU A 79 -1.69 -6.22 -1.47
C LEU A 79 -1.09 -4.87 -1.87
N GLY A 80 -1.58 -4.27 -2.97
CA GLY A 80 -1.23 -2.90 -3.35
C GLY A 80 -1.56 -1.89 -2.23
N ASN A 81 -2.74 -2.03 -1.61
CA ASN A 81 -3.13 -1.20 -0.47
C ASN A 81 -2.20 -1.35 0.74
N ALA A 82 -1.78 -2.58 1.06
CA ALA A 82 -0.85 -2.82 2.16
C ALA A 82 0.50 -2.13 1.92
N PHE A 83 1.01 -2.20 0.69
CA PHE A 83 2.23 -1.52 0.28
C PHE A 83 2.09 0.00 0.36
N ASP A 84 1.02 0.57 -0.21
CA ASP A 84 0.72 2.01 -0.12
C ASP A 84 0.65 2.48 1.34
N ILE A 85 -0.03 1.73 2.21
CA ILE A 85 -0.16 2.07 3.63
C ILE A 85 1.21 2.10 4.32
N ALA A 86 2.06 1.10 4.08
CA ALA A 86 3.40 1.04 4.65
C ALA A 86 4.24 2.23 4.18
N TRP A 87 4.28 2.47 2.88
CA TRP A 87 5.07 3.55 2.29
C TRP A 87 4.58 4.94 2.73
N LEU A 88 3.26 5.19 2.71
CA LEU A 88 2.66 6.45 3.16
C LEU A 88 2.94 6.72 4.64
N THR A 89 2.93 5.68 5.47
CA THR A 89 3.23 5.80 6.89
C THR A 89 4.65 6.33 7.10
N VAL A 90 5.64 5.73 6.42
CA VAL A 90 7.04 6.16 6.52
C VAL A 90 7.21 7.58 6.01
N VAL A 91 6.65 7.91 4.84
CA VAL A 91 6.66 9.28 4.29
C VAL A 91 6.06 10.29 5.27
N CYS A 92 4.93 9.98 5.91
CA CYS A 92 4.29 10.89 6.87
C CYS A 92 5.16 11.11 8.11
N ILE A 93 5.90 10.09 8.55
CA ILE A 93 6.90 10.22 9.62
C ILE A 93 8.01 11.18 9.18
N LYS A 94 8.57 11.01 7.97
CA LYS A 94 9.63 11.87 7.45
C LYS A 94 9.22 13.33 7.30
N LEU A 95 8.02 13.58 6.78
CA LEU A 95 7.49 14.95 6.69
C LEU A 95 7.31 15.59 8.07
N LYS A 96 6.88 14.82 9.09
CA LYS A 96 6.80 15.32 10.47
C LYS A 96 8.18 15.63 11.04
N GLU A 97 9.18 14.78 10.81
CA GLU A 97 10.55 15.00 11.26
C GLU A 97 11.13 16.29 10.67
N ILE A 98 10.97 16.49 9.36
CA ILE A 98 11.42 17.71 8.67
C ILE A 98 10.69 18.94 9.21
N LYS A 99 9.35 18.88 9.40
CA LYS A 99 8.58 19.99 10.03
C LYS A 99 9.07 20.34 11.43
N GLN A 100 9.61 19.37 12.17
CA GLN A 100 10.20 19.58 13.50
C GLN A 100 11.65 20.09 13.45
N GLY A 101 12.18 20.40 12.27
CA GLY A 101 13.57 20.83 12.09
C GLY A 101 14.59 19.69 12.23
N LYS A 102 14.12 18.42 12.30
CA LYS A 102 15.00 17.25 12.25
C LYS A 102 15.32 16.99 10.78
N ASN A 103 16.20 17.84 10.25
CA ASN A 103 16.65 17.70 8.88
C ASN A 103 17.36 16.35 8.72
N PRO A 104 16.87 15.50 7.84
CA PRO A 104 17.43 14.18 7.70
C PRO A 104 18.86 14.25 7.18
N LYS A 105 19.77 13.53 7.84
CA LYS A 105 21.14 13.36 7.33
C LYS A 105 21.06 12.43 6.12
N VAL A 106 21.16 12.97 4.92
CA VAL A 106 21.35 12.15 3.72
C VAL A 106 22.64 11.37 3.92
N ARG A 107 22.54 10.05 4.15
CA ARG A 107 23.71 9.17 4.06
C ARG A 107 24.01 9.04 2.58
N ILE A 108 24.97 9.82 2.09
CA ILE A 108 25.55 9.59 0.78
C ILE A 108 26.35 8.29 0.92
N HIS A 109 25.83 7.20 0.38
CA HIS A 109 26.65 6.03 0.10
C HIS A 109 27.45 6.36 -1.18
N SER A 110 28.71 6.74 -0.97
CA SER A 110 29.73 6.86 -2.01
C SER A 110 30.14 5.50 -2.55
#